data_AF-A0A7Z0QK85-F1
#
_entry.id   AF-A0A7Z0QK85-F1
#
_cell.length_a   1.000
_cell.length_b   1.000
_cell.length_c   1.000
_cell.angle_alpha   90.00
_cell.angle_beta   90.00
_cell.angle_gamma   90.00
#
_symmetry.space_group_name_H-M   'P 1'
#
loop_
_entity.id
_entity.type
_entity.pdbx_description
1 polymer ?
#
loop_
_entity_poly.entity_id
_entity_poly.type
_entity_poly.pdbx_seq_one_letter_code
_entity_poly.pdbx_strand_id
1 'polypeptide(L)'
;MGAEEILGKSRRDHRWFAPVLVELRKVFKQKLAAELALIANRSTRVCEDWIATPPRGAPDGEALNALLNSRIGDVVWKALTRSCAEPWRKKLNRQMEISQLLDQQRETAARLAALQDGGDL
;
A
#
# COMPACT_ATOMS: atom_id res chain seq x y z
N MET A 1 28.15 -27.02 -5.68
CA MET A 1 27.86 -26.79 -4.25
C MET A 1 28.74 -25.64 -3.78
N GLY A 2 28.17 -24.66 -3.09
CA GLY A 2 28.90 -23.49 -2.58
C GLY A 2 27.98 -22.28 -2.41
N ALA A 3 26.88 -22.46 -1.66
CA ALA A 3 25.92 -21.39 -1.34
C ALA A 3 26.26 -20.76 0.02
N GLU A 4 27.52 -20.39 0.24
CA GLU A 4 27.97 -19.74 1.47
C GLU A 4 28.81 -18.53 1.14
N GLU A 5 28.14 -17.38 0.94
CA GLU A 5 28.68 -16.05 1.29
C GLU A 5 27.60 -14.98 1.06
N ILE A 6 26.53 -15.00 1.87
CA ILE A 6 25.69 -13.81 2.07
C ILE A 6 25.56 -13.55 3.58
N LEU A 7 26.71 -13.44 4.23
CA LEU A 7 26.82 -13.01 5.64
C LEU A 7 27.48 -11.64 5.72
N GLY A 8 27.03 -10.71 4.87
CA GLY A 8 27.17 -9.28 5.13
C GLY A 8 25.92 -8.79 5.85
N LYS A 9 26.01 -8.41 7.12
CA LYS A 9 24.91 -7.79 7.90
C LYS A 9 24.23 -6.70 7.06
N SER A 10 23.09 -7.03 6.46
CA SER A 10 22.35 -6.13 5.60
C SER A 10 21.59 -5.10 6.43
N ARG A 11 22.31 -4.09 6.91
CA ARG A 11 21.70 -2.90 7.50
C ARG A 11 21.03 -1.99 6.45
N ARG A 12 21.00 -2.40 5.16
CA ARG A 12 20.47 -1.61 4.04
C ARG A 12 19.25 -2.23 3.34
N ASP A 13 18.93 -3.52 3.50
CA ASP A 13 17.88 -4.18 2.71
C ASP A 13 16.46 -3.71 2.97
N HIS A 14 16.19 -2.98 4.06
CA HIS A 14 14.83 -2.57 4.38
C HIS A 14 14.50 -1.12 4.00
N ARG A 15 15.48 -0.38 3.48
CA ARG A 15 15.30 1.06 3.15
C ARG A 15 14.34 1.29 1.99
N TRP A 16 14.18 0.32 1.08
CA TRP A 16 13.26 0.45 -0.06
C TRP A 16 11.81 0.61 0.37
N PHE A 17 11.45 0.14 1.57
CA PHE A 17 10.09 0.23 2.10
C PHE A 17 9.80 1.56 2.80
N ALA A 18 10.84 2.34 3.14
CA ALA A 18 10.67 3.61 3.84
C ALA A 18 9.78 4.63 3.08
N PRO A 19 9.90 4.83 1.75
CA PRO A 19 8.99 5.69 1.01
C PRO A 19 7.52 5.24 1.06
N VAL A 20 7.28 3.93 1.08
CA VAL A 20 5.94 3.36 1.19
C VAL A 20 5.35 3.66 2.56
N LEU A 21 6.14 3.49 3.63
CA LEU A 21 5.73 3.81 5.00
C LEU A 21 5.36 5.29 5.19
N VAL A 22 6.05 6.21 4.53
CA VAL A 22 5.72 7.64 4.57
C VAL A 22 4.32 7.87 4.01
N GLU A 23 3.95 7.24 2.90
CA GLU A 23 2.61 7.37 2.33
C GLU A 23 1.55 6.65 3.18
N LEU A 24 1.86 5.46 3.70
CA LEU A 24 0.94 4.71 4.55
C LEU A 24 0.62 5.42 5.88
N ARG A 25 1.57 6.17 6.46
CA ARG A 25 1.33 7.02 7.65
C ARG A 25 0.34 8.15 7.38
N LYS A 26 0.19 8.60 6.13
CA LYS A 26 -0.82 9.61 5.76
C LYS A 26 -2.22 9.00 5.66
N VAL A 27 -2.30 7.74 5.23
CA VAL A 27 -3.55 6.98 5.11
C VAL A 27 -4.03 6.53 6.49
N PHE A 28 -3.16 5.86 7.25
CA PHE A 28 -3.47 5.36 8.59
C PHE A 28 -2.85 6.27 9.65
N LYS A 29 -3.64 7.26 10.09
CA LYS A 29 -3.23 8.22 11.11
C LYS A 29 -3.02 7.57 12.49
N GLN A 30 -3.62 6.41 12.74
CA GLN A 30 -3.51 5.66 13.99
C GLN A 30 -3.34 4.17 13.69
N LYS A 31 -2.68 3.45 14.61
CA LYS A 31 -2.57 1.98 14.60
C LYS A 31 -2.03 1.37 13.28
N LEU A 32 -1.13 2.06 12.58
CA LEU A 32 -0.56 1.60 11.31
C LEU A 32 -0.04 0.15 11.37
N ALA A 33 0.67 -0.24 12.44
CA ALA A 33 1.17 -1.60 12.57
C ALA A 33 0.05 -2.66 12.61
N ALA A 34 -1.07 -2.37 13.27
CA ALA A 34 -2.20 -3.29 13.37
C ALA A 34 -2.94 -3.42 12.02
N GLU A 35 -3.12 -2.31 11.31
CA GLU A 35 -3.71 -2.32 9.96
C GLU A 35 -2.84 -3.13 8.98
N LEU A 36 -1.53 -2.96 9.05
CA LEU A 36 -0.60 -3.74 8.22
C LEU A 36 -0.59 -5.22 8.60
N ALA A 37 -0.69 -5.54 9.89
CA ALA A 37 -0.78 -6.92 10.37
C ALA A 37 -2.02 -7.64 9.80
N LEU A 38 -3.17 -6.96 9.81
CA LEU A 38 -4.42 -7.49 9.25
C LEU A 38 -4.32 -7.71 7.74
N ILE A 39 -3.78 -6.74 7.00
CA ILE A 39 -3.71 -6.82 5.53
C ILE A 39 -2.65 -7.83 5.08
N ALA A 40 -1.46 -7.79 5.67
CA ALA A 40 -0.32 -8.61 5.25
C ALA A 40 -0.35 -10.03 5.85
N ASN A 41 -1.35 -10.35 6.67
CA ASN A 41 -1.42 -11.58 7.44
C ASN A 41 -0.10 -11.86 8.19
N ARG A 42 0.33 -10.89 9.00
CA ARG A 42 1.53 -10.95 9.83
C ARG A 42 1.18 -10.54 11.25
N SER A 43 2.06 -10.86 12.20
CA SER A 43 1.87 -10.39 13.58
C SER A 43 2.15 -8.88 13.68
N THR A 44 1.42 -8.20 14.56
CA THR A 44 1.62 -6.76 14.83
C THR A 44 3.07 -6.43 15.17
N ARG A 45 3.77 -7.31 15.91
CA ARG A 45 5.18 -7.15 16.27
C ARG A 45 6.10 -7.10 15.04
N VAL A 46 5.84 -7.93 14.03
CA VAL A 46 6.60 -7.89 12.76
C VAL A 46 6.34 -6.58 12.02
N CYS A 47 5.09 -6.12 11.98
CA CYS A 47 4.76 -4.84 11.36
C CYS A 47 5.30 -3.63 12.14
N GLU A 48 5.42 -3.70 13.46
CA GLU A 48 6.10 -2.70 14.30
C GLU A 48 7.57 -2.55 13.89
N ASP A 49 8.25 -3.65 13.59
CA ASP A 49 9.63 -3.62 13.09
C ASP A 49 9.75 -3.01 11.69
N TRP A 50 8.73 -3.17 10.84
CA TRP A 50 8.67 -2.48 9.55
C TRP A 50 8.54 -0.97 9.73
N ILE A 51 7.64 -0.52 10.61
CA ILE A 51 7.34 0.91 10.79
C ILE A 51 8.31 1.66 11.71
N ALA A 52 9.25 0.95 12.36
CA ALA A 52 10.29 1.52 13.20
C ALA A 52 11.12 2.57 12.45
N THR A 53 11.76 3.48 13.19
CA THR A 53 12.60 4.53 12.59
C THR A 53 13.97 4.53 13.29
N PRO A 54 15.03 4.00 12.66
CA PRO A 54 15.07 3.42 11.31
C PRO A 54 14.31 2.08 11.19
N PRO A 55 13.80 1.70 9.99
CA PRO A 55 13.14 0.42 9.78
C PRO A 55 14.06 -0.74 10.15
N ARG A 56 13.52 -1.71 10.89
CA ARG A 56 14.24 -2.92 11.31
C ARG A 56 13.89 -4.15 10.47
N GLY A 57 12.86 -4.03 9.62
CA GLY A 57 12.45 -5.05 8.66
C GLY A 57 11.69 -4.45 7.47
N ALA A 58 11.37 -5.30 6.51
CA ALA A 58 10.50 -4.99 5.37
C ALA A 58 9.60 -6.21 5.09
N PRO A 59 8.46 -6.03 4.40
CA PRO A 59 7.63 -7.16 4.00
C PRO A 59 8.38 -8.10 3.05
N ASP A 60 8.15 -9.40 3.23
CA ASP A 60 8.53 -10.42 2.26
C ASP A 60 7.61 -10.36 1.02
N GLY A 61 7.87 -11.21 0.02
CA GLY A 61 7.10 -11.21 -1.23
C GLY A 61 5.61 -11.51 -1.04
N GLU A 62 5.25 -12.38 -0.09
CA GLU A 62 3.86 -12.73 0.19
C GLU A 62 3.13 -11.57 0.87
N ALA A 63 3.74 -10.97 1.90
CA ALA A 63 3.23 -9.79 2.58
C ALA A 63 3.11 -8.61 1.61
N LEU A 64 4.08 -8.40 0.73
CA LEU A 64 4.02 -7.34 -0.28
C LEU A 64 2.88 -7.59 -1.27
N ASN A 65 2.69 -8.82 -1.72
CA ASN A 65 1.59 -9.18 -2.60
C ASN A 65 0.23 -8.95 -1.92
N ALA A 66 0.09 -9.30 -0.64
CA ALA A 66 -1.13 -9.03 0.12
C ALA A 66 -1.40 -7.52 0.26
N LEU A 67 -0.37 -6.70 0.51
CA LEU A 67 -0.49 -5.24 0.55
C LEU A 67 -0.93 -4.67 -0.81
N LEU A 68 -0.37 -5.16 -1.93
CA LEU A 68 -0.70 -4.72 -3.28
C LEU A 68 -2.13 -5.10 -3.70
N ASN A 69 -2.66 -6.23 -3.23
CA ASN A 69 -4.03 -6.67 -3.53
C ASN A 69 -5.09 -6.14 -2.55
N SER A 70 -4.72 -5.19 -1.68
CA SER A 70 -5.62 -4.62 -0.68
C SER A 70 -6.13 -3.24 -1.08
N ARG A 71 -7.02 -2.66 -0.25
CA ARG A 71 -7.52 -1.29 -0.40
C ARG A 71 -6.43 -0.20 -0.46
N ILE A 72 -5.21 -0.49 0.01
CA ILE A 72 -4.06 0.43 -0.04
C ILE A 72 -3.09 0.10 -1.18
N GLY A 73 -3.41 -0.87 -2.03
CA GLY A 73 -2.53 -1.35 -3.09
C GLY A 73 -2.02 -0.24 -4.01
N ASP A 74 -2.90 0.68 -4.39
CA ASP A 74 -2.56 1.84 -5.21
C ASP A 74 -1.53 2.75 -4.55
N VAL A 75 -1.63 2.96 -3.23
CA VAL A 75 -0.71 3.79 -2.45
C VAL A 75 0.66 3.12 -2.40
N VAL A 76 0.69 1.81 -2.13
CA VAL A 76 1.91 1.01 -2.10
C VAL A 76 2.59 1.02 -3.46
N TRP A 77 1.84 0.77 -4.53
CA TRP A 77 2.36 0.76 -5.90
C TRP A 77 2.91 2.12 -6.33
N LYS A 78 2.18 3.21 -6.10
CA LYS A 78 2.61 4.57 -6.44
C LYS A 78 3.87 4.97 -5.66
N ALA A 79 3.99 4.54 -4.41
CA ALA A 79 5.17 4.80 -3.60
C ALA A 79 6.40 4.03 -4.10
N LEU A 80 6.24 2.74 -4.45
CA LEU A 80 7.33 1.91 -4.98
C LEU A 80 7.84 2.41 -6.33
N THR A 81 6.91 2.80 -7.21
CA THR A 81 7.25 3.26 -8.55
C THR A 81 7.61 4.75 -8.59
N ARG A 82 7.71 5.44 -7.45
CA ARG A 82 7.83 6.91 -7.40
C ARG A 82 8.98 7.46 -8.24
N SER A 83 10.11 6.77 -8.27
CA SER A 83 11.33 7.18 -8.99
C SER A 83 11.43 6.59 -10.40
N CYS A 84 10.46 5.77 -10.84
CA CYS A 84 10.47 5.19 -12.18
C CYS A 84 10.10 6.26 -13.21
N ALA A 85 11.01 6.54 -14.15
CA ALA A 85 10.87 7.55 -15.19
C ALA A 85 10.15 7.03 -16.46
N GLU A 86 9.80 5.74 -16.48
CA GLU A 86 9.32 5.09 -17.69
C GLU A 86 7.94 5.60 -18.15
N PRO A 87 7.71 5.74 -19.46
CA PRO A 87 6.43 6.23 -19.99
C PRO A 87 5.23 5.36 -19.59
N TRP A 88 5.42 4.04 -19.48
CA TRP A 88 4.35 3.11 -19.10
C TRP A 88 3.78 3.42 -17.71
N ARG A 89 4.60 3.94 -16.79
CA ARG A 89 4.16 4.33 -15.45
C ARG A 89 3.14 5.47 -15.51
N LYS A 90 3.39 6.49 -16.35
CA LYS A 90 2.46 7.61 -16.53
C LYS A 90 1.12 7.11 -17.07
N LYS A 91 1.16 6.21 -18.05
CA LYS A 91 -0.04 5.58 -18.62
C LYS A 91 -0.81 4.79 -17.57
N LEU A 92 -0.12 3.98 -16.76
CA LEU A 92 -0.72 3.18 -15.71
C LEU A 92 -1.36 4.04 -14.61
N ASN A 93 -0.66 5.08 -14.12
CA ASN A 93 -1.22 6.00 -13.14
C ASN A 93 -2.50 6.68 -13.63
N ARG A 94 -2.52 7.11 -14.90
CA ARG A 94 -3.71 7.70 -15.52
C ARG A 94 -4.87 6.69 -15.57
N GLN A 95 -4.60 5.43 -15.88
CA GLN A 95 -5.63 4.39 -15.86
C GLN A 95 -6.18 4.15 -14.45
N MET A 96 -5.31 4.07 -13.45
CA MET A 96 -5.73 3.94 -12.04
C MET A 96 -6.62 5.11 -11.60
N GLU A 97 -6.25 6.34 -11.96
CA GLU A 97 -7.04 7.54 -11.67
C GLU A 97 -8.42 7.50 -12.35
N ILE A 98 -8.49 7.09 -13.62
CA ILE A 98 -9.76 6.94 -14.34
C ILE A 98 -10.65 5.90 -13.64
N SER A 99 -10.10 4.74 -13.27
CA SER A 99 -10.84 3.69 -12.56
C SER A 99 -11.40 4.21 -11.23
N GLN A 100 -10.60 4.91 -10.43
CA GLN A 100 -11.04 5.51 -9.17
C GLN A 100 -12.18 6.53 -9.37
N LEU A 101 -12.10 7.37 -10.40
CA LEU A 101 -13.15 8.34 -10.71
C LEU A 101 -14.45 7.67 -11.15
N LEU A 102 -14.36 6.58 -11.91
CA LEU A 102 -15.54 5.80 -12.33
C LEU A 102 -16.22 5.14 -11.13
N ASP A 103 -15.45 4.60 -10.19
CA ASP A 103 -16.02 4.00 -8.97
C ASP A 103 -16.68 5.05 -8.08
N GLN A 104 -16.06 6.23 -7.94
CA GLN A 104 -16.68 7.37 -7.22
C GLN A 104 -17.98 7.85 -7.90
N GLN A 105 -18.03 7.89 -9.23
CA GLN A 105 -19.27 8.23 -9.94
C GLN A 105 -20.37 7.21 -9.67
N ARG A 106 -20.05 5.91 -9.68
CA ARG A 106 -21.02 4.84 -9.37
C ARG A 106 -21.55 4.96 -7.94
N GLU A 107 -20.67 5.18 -6.98
CA GLU A 107 -21.05 5.36 -5.58
C GLU A 107 -21.92 6.61 -5.39
N THR A 108 -21.57 7.71 -6.05
CA THR A 108 -22.33 8.96 -6.00
C THR A 108 -23.72 8.79 -6.63
N ALA A 109 -23.81 8.11 -7.77
CA ALA A 109 -25.08 7.81 -8.43
C ALA A 109 -25.98 6.92 -7.55
N ALA A 110 -25.42 5.91 -6.89
CA ALA A 110 -26.16 5.05 -5.97
C ALA A 110 -26.69 5.85 -4.76
N ARG A 111 -25.88 6.76 -4.19
CA ARG A 111 -26.31 7.64 -3.09
C ARG A 111 -27.40 8.60 -3.53
N LEU A 112 -27.30 9.16 -4.73
CA LEU A 112 -28.33 10.06 -5.29
C LEU A 112 -29.65 9.33 -5.49
N ALA A 113 -29.64 8.11 -6.04
CA ALA A 113 -30.84 7.29 -6.20
C ALA A 113 -31.48 6.96 -4.84
N ALA A 114 -30.69 6.59 -3.84
CA ALA A 114 -31.20 6.31 -2.48
C ALA A 114 -31.82 7.56 -1.79
N LEU A 115 -31.31 8.76 -2.07
CA LEU A 115 -31.88 10.01 -1.58
C LEU A 115 -33.18 10.40 -2.31
N GLN A 116 -33.28 10.07 -3.60
CA GLN A 116 -34.49 10.30 -4.38
C GLN A 116 -35.62 9.34 -3.96
N ASP A 117 -35.33 8.06 -3.72
CA ASP A 117 -36.31 7.08 -3.22
C ASP A 117 -36.77 7.35 -1.78
N GLY A 118 -35.94 8.00 -0.96
CA GLY A 118 -36.27 8.36 0.43
C GLY A 118 -36.99 9.71 0.60
N GLY A 119 -37.23 10.45 -0.50
CA GLY A 119 -37.81 11.80 -0.50
C GLY A 119 -39.32 11.85 -0.77
N ASP A 120 -39.97 10.73 -1.07
CA ASP A 120 -41.42 10.63 -1.34
C ASP A 120 -42.23 10.29 -0.06
N LEU A 121 -42.22 11.20 0.93
CA LEU A 121 -43.15 11.19 2.08
C LEU A 121 -43.90 12.51 2.20
#